data_AF-A0A4Q3U2H3-F1
#
_entry.id   AF-A0A4Q3U2H3-F1
#
_cell.length_a   1.000
_cell.length_b   1.000
_cell.length_c   1.000
_cell.angle_alpha   90.00
_cell.angle_beta   90.00
_cell.angle_gamma   90.00
#
_symmetry.space_group_name_H-M   'P 1'
#
loop_
_entity.id
_entity.type
_entity.pdbx_description
1 polymer ?
#
loop_
_entity_poly.entity_id
_entity_poly.type
_entity_poly.pdbx_seq_one_letter_code
_entity_poly.pdbx_strand_id
1 'polypeptide(L)' 'MSVRLQASLPVEALQGETLDALVFRVLKKGPGAVEPVLAANPNLADLGLFLPAGTPVRLPVAASGPVDIPQVQLWS' A
#
# COMPACT_ATOMS: atom_id res chain seq x y z
N MET A 1 -19.97 -2.23 -19.52
CA MET A 1 -19.46 -1.71 -18.23
C MET A 1 -18.80 -2.86 -17.48
N SER A 2 -17.49 -3.02 -17.59
CA SER A 2 -16.77 -4.10 -16.90
C SER A 2 -16.22 -3.57 -15.58
N VAL A 3 -16.94 -3.81 -14.49
CA VAL A 3 -16.43 -3.60 -13.13
C VAL A 3 -15.45 -4.74 -12.86
N ARG A 4 -14.14 -4.45 -12.94
CA ARG A 4 -13.14 -5.35 -12.37
C ARG A 4 -13.30 -5.29 -10.86
N LEU A 5 -13.77 -6.37 -10.24
CA LEU A 5 -13.76 -6.51 -8.79
C LEU A 5 -12.30 -6.56 -8.34
N GLN A 6 -11.76 -5.45 -7.86
CA GLN A 6 -10.46 -5.43 -7.19
C GLN A 6 -10.65 -5.95 -5.77
N ALA A 7 -9.95 -7.03 -5.43
CA ALA A 7 -9.92 -7.53 -4.07
C ALA A 7 -9.21 -6.50 -3.17
N SER A 8 -9.83 -6.09 -2.08
CA SER A 8 -9.22 -5.21 -1.08
C SER A 8 -9.14 -5.91 0.27
N LEU A 9 -7.99 -5.87 0.92
CA LEU A 9 -7.81 -6.36 2.28
C LEU A 9 -8.07 -5.21 3.27
N PRO A 10 -9.03 -5.35 4.20
CA PRO A 10 -9.14 -4.42 5.32
C PRO A 10 -8.00 -4.70 6.30
N VAL A 11 -7.20 -3.69 6.60
CA VAL A 11 -6.11 -3.78 7.57
C VAL A 11 -6.12 -2.56 8.48
N GLU A 12 -5.69 -2.75 9.72
CA GLU A 12 -5.57 -1.67 10.69
C GLU A 12 -4.11 -1.22 10.82
N ALA A 13 -3.93 0.10 10.91
CA ALA A 13 -2.63 0.69 11.20
C ALA A 13 -2.22 0.46 12.65
N LEU A 14 -0.94 0.17 12.87
CA LEU A 14 -0.30 0.15 14.17
C LEU A 14 0.08 1.58 14.60
N GLN A 15 0.38 1.74 15.90
CA GLN A 15 0.75 3.05 16.45
C GLN A 15 2.02 3.57 15.77
N GLY A 16 1.93 4.78 15.20
CA GLY A 16 3.07 5.42 14.53
C GLY A 16 3.50 4.72 13.24
N GLU A 17 2.62 3.91 12.64
CA GLU A 17 2.89 3.26 11.36
C GLU A 17 2.69 4.25 10.21
N THR A 18 3.57 4.22 9.21
CA THR A 18 3.39 5.01 7.98
C THR A 18 2.62 4.19 6.95
N LEU A 19 2.00 4.88 5.98
CA LEU A 19 1.30 4.20 4.90
C LEU A 19 2.22 3.24 4.12
N ASP A 20 3.46 3.64 3.85
CA ASP A 20 4.45 2.80 3.17
C ASP A 20 4.82 1.55 3.99
N ALA A 21 5.03 1.70 5.31
CA ALA A 21 5.31 0.58 6.19
C ALA A 21 4.15 -0.42 6.24
N LEU A 22 2.90 0.07 6.25
CA LEU A 22 1.70 -0.75 6.24
C LEU A 22 1.52 -1.50 4.92
N VAL A 23 1.74 -0.81 3.80
CA VAL A 23 1.74 -1.41 2.46
C VAL A 23 2.82 -2.47 2.35
N PHE A 24 4.03 -2.20 2.83
CA PHE A 24 5.13 -3.15 2.83
C PHE A 24 4.87 -4.36 3.75
N ARG A 25 4.31 -4.14 4.94
CA ARG A 25 3.97 -5.20 5.89
C ARG A 25 2.98 -6.22 5.32
N VAL A 26 1.94 -5.73 4.63
CA VAL A 26 0.82 -6.57 4.20
C VAL A 26 0.98 -7.03 2.76
N LEU A 27 1.30 -6.12 1.84
CA LEU A 27 1.41 -6.43 0.42
C LEU A 27 2.83 -6.87 0.03
N LYS A 28 3.85 -6.62 0.88
CA LYS A 28 5.27 -6.83 0.57
C LYS A 28 5.70 -6.19 -0.76
N LYS A 29 5.07 -5.05 -1.09
CA LYS A 29 5.30 -4.27 -2.30
C LYS A 29 5.98 -2.95 -1.96
N GLY A 30 6.72 -2.41 -2.91
CA GLY A 30 7.42 -1.13 -2.79
C GLY A 30 6.53 0.10 -3.09
N PRO A 31 7.15 1.28 -3.27
CA PRO A 31 6.48 2.59 -3.31
C PRO A 31 5.31 2.71 -4.31
N GLY A 32 5.37 2.00 -5.44
CA GLY A 32 4.31 2.03 -6.47
C GLY A 32 2.99 1.38 -6.02
N ALA A 33 2.93 0.75 -4.84
CA ALA A 33 1.69 0.26 -4.25
C ALA A 33 0.97 1.32 -3.40
N VAL A 34 1.59 2.47 -3.08
CA VAL A 34 0.99 3.53 -2.25
C VAL A 34 -0.07 4.32 -3.02
N GLU A 35 0.18 4.65 -4.29
CA GLU A 35 -0.74 5.40 -5.15
C GLU A 35 -2.15 4.75 -5.25
N PRO A 36 -2.29 3.45 -5.57
CA PRO A 36 -3.61 2.82 -5.60
C PRO A 36 -4.26 2.74 -4.21
N VAL A 37 -3.48 2.64 -3.14
CA VAL A 37 -4.01 2.66 -1.77
C VAL A 37 -4.58 4.03 -1.43
N LEU A 38 -3.90 5.11 -1.82
CA LEU A 38 -4.38 6.47 -1.60
C LEU A 38 -5.64 6.76 -2.43
N ALA A 39 -5.69 6.29 -3.68
CA ALA A 39 -6.88 6.38 -4.52
C ALA A 39 -8.09 5.64 -3.92
N ALA A 40 -7.86 4.51 -3.24
CA ALA A 40 -8.89 3.77 -2.53
C ALA A 40 -9.27 4.39 -1.16
N ASN A 41 -8.44 5.29 -0.62
CA ASN A 41 -8.62 5.91 0.70
C ASN A 41 -8.26 7.41 0.65
N PRO A 42 -9.09 8.26 0.02
CA PRO A 42 -8.77 9.68 -0.19
C PRO A 42 -8.57 10.47 1.11
N ASN A 43 -9.24 10.08 2.20
CA ASN A 43 -9.13 10.74 3.51
C ASN A 43 -7.84 10.38 4.27
N LEU A 44 -7.08 9.42 3.78
CA LEU A 44 -5.92 8.86 4.48
C LEU A 44 -4.69 9.77 4.36
N ALA A 45 -4.61 10.56 3.28
CA ALA A 45 -3.57 11.57 3.08
C ALA A 45 -3.65 12.72 4.10
N ASP A 46 -4.84 13.02 4.61
CA ASP A 46 -5.10 14.13 5.53
C ASP A 46 -4.61 13.84 6.97
N LEU A 47 -4.49 12.55 7.32
CA LEU A 47 -4.02 12.10 8.64
C LEU A 47 -2.52 12.39 8.87
N GLY A 48 -1.78 12.72 7.81
CA GLY A 48 -0.35 13.00 7.86
C GLY A 48 0.53 11.77 7.64
N LEU A 49 1.83 11.91 7.94
CA LEU A 49 2.84 10.87 7.67
C LEU A 49 2.63 9.59 8.52
N PHE A 50 2.21 9.77 9.78
CA PHE A 50 2.00 8.70 10.74
C PHE A 50 0.52 8.47 10.96
N LEU A 51 0.08 7.25 10.72
CA LEU A 51 -1.30 6.85 10.92
C LEU A 51 -1.57 6.63 12.42
N PRO A 52 -2.71 7.13 12.94
CA PRO A 52 -3.19 6.74 14.25
C PRO A 52 -3.39 5.22 14.33
N ALA A 53 -3.10 4.63 15.50
CA ALA A 53 -3.36 3.22 15.73
C ALA A 53 -4.84 2.90 15.55
N GLY A 54 -5.16 1.76 14.91
CA GLY A 54 -6.52 1.34 14.61
C GLY A 54 -7.16 2.03 13.41
N THR A 55 -6.40 2.84 12.65
CA THR A 55 -6.93 3.45 11.42
C THR A 55 -7.24 2.36 10.39
N PRO A 56 -8.49 2.24 9.92
CA PRO A 56 -8.85 1.24 8.93
C PRO A 56 -8.36 1.68 7.54
N VAL A 57 -7.52 0.85 6.93
CA VAL A 57 -6.96 1.06 5.60
C VAL A 57 -7.45 -0.03 4.67
N ARG A 58 -8.04 0.36 3.53
CA ARG A 58 -8.34 -0.59 2.45
C ARG A 58 -7.13 -0.74 1.56
N LEU A 59 -6.47 -1.89 1.63
CA LEU A 59 -5.36 -2.21 0.74
C LEU A 59 -5.88 -2.88 -0.52
N PRO A 60 -5.86 -2.22 -1.70
CA PRO A 60 -6.16 -2.89 -2.94
C PRO A 60 -5.07 -3.94 -3.21
N VAL A 61 -5.46 -5.21 -3.13
CA VAL A 61 -4.65 -6.32 -3.65
C VAL A 61 -4.87 -6.31 -5.15
N ALA A 62 -4.25 -5.34 -5.82
CA ALA A 62 -4.00 -5.53 -7.23
C ALA A 62 -3.21 -6.84 -7.35
N ALA A 63 -3.74 -7.77 -8.12
CA ALA A 63 -3.05 -9.01 -8.51
C ALA A 63 -1.85 -8.68 -9.42
N SER A 64 -1.04 -7.69 -9.06
CA SER A 64 0.28 -7.50 -9.64
C SER A 64 1.18 -8.55 -8.99
N GLY A 65 1.65 -9.47 -9.84
CA GLY A 65 2.71 -10.42 -9.54
C GLY A 65 4.01 -9.72 -9.12
N PRO A 66 5.11 -10.47 -8.98
CA PRO A 66 6.39 -9.91 -8.54
C PRO A 66 6.72 -8.64 -9.32
N VAL A 67 6.94 -7.55 -8.60
CA VAL A 67 7.46 -6.31 -9.19
C VAL A 67 8.92 -6.63 -9.52
N ASP A 68 9.23 -6.79 -10.80
CA ASP A 68 10.60 -6.84 -11.30
C ASP A 68 11.28 -5.52 -10.93
N ILE A 69 12.02 -5.53 -9.83
CA ILE A 69 12.87 -4.42 -9.43
C ILE A 69 14.16 -4.63 -10.22
N PRO A 70 14.51 -3.76 -11.20
CA PRO A 70 15.73 -3.94 -11.96
C PRO A 70 16.92 -3.91 -11.01
N GLN A 71 17.62 -5.05 -10.93
CA GLN A 71 18.73 -5.22 -10.01
C GLN A 71 19.95 -4.51 -10.60
N VAL A 72 20.35 -3.38 -10.00
CA VAL A 72 21.57 -2.66 -10.39
C VAL A 72 22.76 -3.37 -9.75
N GLN A 73 23.67 -3.91 -10.58
CA GLN A 73 24.99 -4.37 -10.15
C GLN A 73 25.87 -3.16 -9.89
N LEU A 74 26.26 -2.95 -8.63
CA LEU A 74 27.04 -1.76 -8.26
C LEU A 74 28.53 -1.93 -8.55
N TRP A 75 29.08 -3.15 -8.55
CA TRP A 75 30.50 -3.42 -8.77
C TRP A 75 30.71 -4.67 -9.62
N SER A 76 31.77 -4.69 -10.42
CA SER A 76 32.25 -5.83 -11.26
C SER A 76 33.57 -6.34 -10.72
#